data_AF-A0A447RMA1-F1
#
_entry.id   AF-A0A447RMA1-F1
#
_cell.length_a   1.000
_cell.length_b   1.000
_cell.length_c   1.000
_cell.angle_alpha   90.00
_cell.angle_beta   90.00
_cell.angle_gamma   90.00
#
_symmetry.space_group_name_H-M   'P 1'
#
loop_
_entity.id
_entity.type
_entity.pdbx_description
1 polymer ?
#
loop_
_entity_poly.entity_id
_entity_poly.type
_entity_poly.pdbx_seq_one_letter_code
_entity_poly.pdbx_strand_id
1 'polypeptide(L)'
;MLQGSTQEAYANDRWRSQGVDVVAYQNQDLIYSDLAAGRLDAALQDEVAASEGFLKQPAGKDFAFAGPSVKDKKVLWRRHRYRPA
;
A
#
# COMPACT_ATOMS: atom_id res chain seq x y z
N MET A 1 -0.09 2.55 -4.86
CA MET A 1 0.86 2.29 -3.75
C MET A 1 2.06 3.21 -3.86
N LEU A 2 2.79 3.48 -2.78
CA LEU A 2 3.99 4.31 -2.84
C LEU A 2 5.09 3.58 -3.63
N GLN A 3 5.70 4.26 -4.58
CA GLN A 3 6.78 3.72 -5.41
C GLN A 3 8.04 3.46 -4.57
N GLY A 4 8.72 2.34 -4.84
CA GLY A 4 9.88 1.86 -4.10
C GLY A 4 9.54 1.25 -2.73
N SER A 5 8.26 1.17 -2.39
CA SER A 5 7.82 0.65 -1.10
C SER A 5 7.79 -0.87 -1.07
N THR A 6 7.88 -1.40 0.15
CA THR A 6 7.70 -2.82 0.43
C THR A 6 6.32 -3.32 -0.02
N GLN A 7 5.29 -2.47 0.06
CA GLN A 7 3.92 -2.74 -0.38
C GLN A 7 3.84 -2.90 -1.90
N GLU A 8 4.52 -2.04 -2.66
CA GLU A 8 4.61 -2.16 -4.11
C GLU A 8 5.26 -3.49 -4.51
N ALA A 9 6.39 -3.85 -3.88
CA ALA A 9 7.07 -5.11 -4.18
C ALA A 9 6.17 -6.32 -3.90
N TYR A 10 5.41 -6.30 -2.80
CA TYR A 10 4.44 -7.35 -2.48
C TYR A 10 3.31 -7.43 -3.51
N ALA A 11 2.70 -6.30 -3.87
CA ALA A 11 1.60 -6.27 -4.82
C ALA A 11 2.03 -6.67 -6.23
N ASN A 12 3.22 -6.26 -6.66
CA ASN A 12 3.77 -6.68 -7.94
C ASN A 12 4.04 -8.20 -7.97
N ASP A 13 4.58 -8.78 -6.89
CA ASP A 13 4.86 -10.22 -6.82
C ASP A 13 3.56 -11.04 -6.75
N ARG A 14 2.61 -10.62 -5.91
CA ARG A 14 1.40 -11.40 -5.61
C ARG A 14 0.21 -11.09 -6.49
N TRP A 15 -0.04 -9.82 -6.82
CA TRP A 15 -1.32 -9.40 -7.41
C TRP A 15 -1.21 -9.09 -8.90
N ARG A 16 -0.09 -8.50 -9.33
CA ARG A 16 0.12 -8.18 -10.75
C ARG A 16 0.11 -9.44 -11.63
N SER A 17 0.69 -10.53 -11.14
CA SER A 17 0.67 -11.85 -11.80
C SER A 17 -0.74 -12.47 -11.86
N GLN A 18 -1.68 -12.01 -11.05
CA GLN A 18 -3.07 -12.45 -11.00
C GLN A 18 -4.03 -11.49 -11.75
N GLY A 19 -3.49 -10.52 -12.49
CA GLY A 19 -4.29 -9.59 -13.31
C GLY A 19 -4.77 -8.33 -12.58
N VAL A 20 -4.30 -8.06 -11.36
CA VAL A 20 -4.58 -6.80 -10.66
C VAL A 20 -3.70 -5.69 -11.25
N ASP A 21 -4.31 -4.55 -11.57
CA ASP A 21 -3.56 -3.37 -11.99
C ASP A 21 -2.91 -2.68 -10.78
N VAL A 22 -1.59 -2.83 -10.67
CA VAL A 22 -0.80 -2.22 -9.60
C VAL A 22 -0.21 -0.91 -10.10
N VAL A 23 -0.75 0.20 -9.58
CA VAL A 23 -0.28 1.56 -9.86
C VAL A 23 0.64 2.06 -8.75
N ALA A 24 1.83 2.51 -9.14
CA ALA A 24 2.81 3.11 -8.25
C ALA A 24 2.75 4.64 -8.31
N TYR A 25 2.77 5.29 -7.15
CA TYR A 25 2.66 6.74 -6.99
C TYR A 25 3.89 7.29 -6.29
N GLN A 26 4.28 8.52 -6.63
CA GLN A 26 5.46 9.16 -6.08
C GLN A 26 5.31 9.59 -4.61
N ASN A 27 4.08 9.80 -4.15
CA ASN A 27 3.78 10.18 -2.77
C ASN A 27 2.41 9.64 -2.33
N GLN A 28 2.15 9.73 -1.03
CA GLN A 28 0.93 9.21 -0.42
C GLN A 28 -0.31 10.08 -0.72
N ASP A 29 -0.14 11.39 -0.84
CA ASP A 29 -1.25 12.33 -1.07
C ASP A 29 -1.94 12.07 -2.42
N LEU A 30 -1.18 11.73 -3.45
CA LEU A 30 -1.71 11.36 -4.76
C LEU A 30 -2.55 10.07 -4.70
N ILE A 31 -2.17 9.12 -3.85
CA ILE A 31 -2.94 7.88 -3.63
C ILE A 31 -4.29 8.21 -3.01
N TYR A 32 -4.31 9.07 -1.99
CA TYR A 32 -5.56 9.49 -1.35
C TYR A 32 -6.45 10.32 -2.27
N SER A 33 -5.86 11.19 -3.08
CA SER A 33 -6.59 11.97 -4.06
C SER A 33 -7.27 11.08 -5.11
N ASP A 34 -6.57 10.07 -5.62
CA ASP A 34 -7.13 9.14 -6.61
C ASP A 34 -8.15 8.17 -6.01
N LEU A 35 -7.97 7.75 -4.75
CA LEU A 35 -8.99 7.01 -4.00
C LEU A 35 -10.28 7.82 -3.85
N ALA A 36 -10.18 9.06 -3.35
CA ALA A 36 -11.33 9.93 -3.16
C ALA A 36 -12.02 10.30 -4.49
N ALA A 37 -11.25 10.37 -5.59
CA ALA A 37 -11.78 10.59 -6.93
C ALA A 37 -12.37 9.33 -7.59
N GLY A 38 -12.29 8.16 -6.94
CA GLY A 38 -12.77 6.89 -7.49
C GLY A 38 -11.93 6.35 -8.67
N ARG A 39 -10.70 6.86 -8.85
CA ARG A 39 -9.75 6.34 -9.84
C ARG A 39 -9.01 5.09 -9.35
N LEU A 40 -8.94 4.91 -8.04
CA LEU A 40 -8.41 3.71 -7.39
C LEU A 40 -9.50 3.03 -6.59
N ASP A 41 -9.61 1.70 -6.74
CA ASP A 41 -10.54 0.89 -5.94
C ASP A 41 -10.02 0.63 -4.52
N ALA A 42 -8.69 0.53 -4.36
CA ALA A 42 -8.04 0.23 -3.09
C ALA A 42 -6.58 0.70 -3.04
N ALA A 43 -6.05 0.90 -1.82
CA ALA A 43 -4.63 1.15 -1.59
C ALA A 43 -4.07 0.27 -0.47
N LEU A 44 -2.90 -0.31 -0.72
CA LEU A 44 -2.11 -1.01 0.29
C LEU A 44 -1.03 -0.07 0.85
N GLN A 45 -0.97 0.03 2.18
CA GLN A 45 -0.09 0.94 2.92
C GLN A 45 0.05 0.46 4.37
N ASP A 46 0.82 1.20 5.18
CA ASP A 46 0.90 0.97 6.63
C ASP A 46 -0.44 1.28 7.32
N GLU A 47 -0.84 0.44 8.27
CA GLU A 47 -2.14 0.52 8.93
C GLU A 47 -2.31 1.80 9.77
N VAL A 48 -1.26 2.21 10.49
CA VAL A 48 -1.30 3.42 11.32
C VAL A 48 -1.35 4.66 10.43
N ALA A 49 -0.52 4.68 9.39
CA ALA A 49 -0.51 5.78 8.41
C ALA A 49 -1.87 5.94 7.70
N ALA A 50 -2.51 4.83 7.32
CA ALA A 50 -3.84 4.83 6.71
C ALA A 50 -4.92 5.38 7.66
N SER A 51 -4.88 4.93 8.92
CA SER A 51 -5.86 5.30 9.93
C SER A 51 -5.80 6.79 10.25
N GLU A 52 -4.63 7.29 10.66
CA GLU A 52 -4.47 8.69 11.08
C GLU A 52 -4.48 9.66 9.88
N GLY A 53 -3.87 9.25 8.76
CA GLY A 53 -3.65 10.10 7.59
C GLY A 53 -4.85 10.18 6.63
N PHE A 54 -5.78 9.23 6.69
CA PHE A 54 -6.91 9.18 5.75
C PHE A 54 -8.23 8.79 6.39
N LEU A 55 -8.35 7.62 7.02
CA LEU A 55 -9.65 7.10 7.50
C LEU A 55 -10.29 7.98 8.58
N LYS A 56 -9.49 8.61 9.44
CA LYS A 56 -9.97 9.59 10.42
C LYS A 56 -10.20 10.99 9.85
N GLN A 57 -9.76 11.25 8.62
CA GLN A 57 -9.92 12.53 7.95
C GLN A 57 -11.28 12.59 7.24
N PRO A 58 -11.81 13.81 6.94
CA PRO A 58 -13.05 13.94 6.20
C PRO A 58 -13.06 13.19 4.86
N ALA A 59 -11.91 13.11 4.18
CA ALA A 59 -11.75 12.42 2.90
C ALA A 59 -11.87 10.89 2.98
N GLY A 60 -11.64 10.30 4.16
CA GLY A 60 -11.69 8.85 4.36
C GLY A 60 -12.99 8.33 4.96
N LYS A 61 -14.02 9.18 5.14
CA LYS A 61 -15.27 8.80 5.83
C LYS A 61 -16.05 7.67 5.16
N ASP A 62 -15.96 7.58 3.83
CA ASP A 62 -16.63 6.54 3.05
C ASP A 62 -15.73 5.33 2.78
N PHE A 63 -14.55 5.29 3.41
CA PHE A 63 -13.55 4.25 3.25
C PHE A 63 -13.35 3.48 4.57
N ALA A 64 -12.95 2.23 4.44
CA ALA A 64 -12.63 1.38 5.58
C ALA A 64 -11.47 0.45 5.23
N PHE A 65 -10.88 -0.19 6.24
CA PHE A 65 -9.94 -1.27 6.01
C PHE A 65 -10.62 -2.45 5.30
N ALA A 66 -10.09 -2.82 4.14
CA ALA A 66 -10.56 -3.97 3.37
C ALA A 66 -9.82 -5.24 3.83
N GLY A 67 -10.36 -5.91 4.85
CA GLY A 67 -9.84 -7.18 5.36
C GLY A 67 -8.75 -7.05 6.43
N PRO A 68 -8.18 -8.18 6.89
CA PRO A 68 -7.18 -8.20 7.96
C PRO A 68 -5.82 -7.68 7.47
N SER A 69 -5.01 -7.15 8.38
CA SER A 69 -3.66 -6.65 8.08
C SER A 69 -2.82 -7.74 7.39
N VAL A 70 -2.13 -7.38 6.31
CA VAL A 70 -1.23 -8.28 5.58
C VAL A 70 0.00 -8.57 6.45
N LYS A 71 0.01 -9.73 7.11
CA LYS A 71 1.11 -10.19 7.98
C LYS A 71 2.06 -11.15 7.25
N ASP A 72 2.46 -10.84 6.02
CA ASP A 72 3.37 -11.71 5.27
C ASP A 72 4.81 -11.56 5.80
N LYS A 73 5.27 -12.55 6.59
CA LYS A 73 6.61 -12.58 7.19
C LYS A 73 7.74 -12.49 6.14
N LYS A 74 7.49 -12.93 4.90
CA LYS A 74 8.48 -12.94 3.81
C LYS A 74 8.83 -11.51 3.35
N VAL A 75 7.91 -10.57 3.54
CA VAL A 75 8.05 -9.16 3.17
C VAL A 75 8.67 -8.35 4.31
N LEU A 76 8.30 -8.64 5.56
CA LEU A 76 8.86 -7.98 6.75
C LEU A 76 10.37 -8.28 6.97
N TRP A 77 10.85 -9.45 6.55
CA TRP A 77 12.22 -9.93 6.77
C TRP A 77 13.11 -9.95 5.52
N ARG A 78 12.89 -9.09 4.50
CA ARG A 78 13.93 -8.86 3.48
C ARG A 78 15.10 -8.07 4.09
N ARG A 79 15.84 -8.76 4.96
CA ARG A 79 17.09 -8.37 5.57
C ARG A 79 18.06 -8.14 4.42
N HIS A 80 18.55 -6.91 4.32
CA HIS A 80 19.76 -6.57 3.62
C HIS A 80 20.79 -7.67 3.93
N ARG A 81 21.14 -8.52 2.95
CA ARG A 81 22.28 -9.42 3.10
C ARG A 81 23.51 -8.55 3.14
N TYR A 82 23.89 -8.13 4.35
CA TYR A 82 25.22 -7.59 4.64
C TYR A 82 26.21 -8.70 4.27
N ARG A 83 26.93 -8.53 3.16
CA ARG A 83 28.13 -9.32 2.86
C ARG A 83 29.30 -8.56 3.50
N PRO A 84 29.90 -9.03 4.60
CA PRO A 84 31.22 -8.54 4.96
C PRO A 84 32.21 -9.04 3.90
N ALA A 85 33.14 -8.16 3.53
CA ALA A 85 34.34 -8.51 2.76
C ALA A 85 35.29 -9.35 3.61
#